data_AF-U2P9Z8-F1
#
_entry.id   AF-U2P9Z8-F1
#
_cell.length_a   1.000
_cell.length_b   1.000
_cell.length_c   1.000
_cell.angle_alpha   90.00
_cell.angle_beta   90.00
_cell.angle_gamma   90.00
#
_symmetry.space_group_name_H-M   'P 1'
#
loop_
_entity.id
_entity.type
_entity.pdbx_description
1 polymer ?
#
loop_
_entity_poly.entity_id
_entity_poly.type
_entity_poly.pdbx_seq_one_letter_code
_entity_poly.pdbx_strand_id
1 'polypeptide(L)'
;INNVEKIKKLKEEDYQKIFGIHKMLKLLNEAYRIGHLRGRHPRKLSVLNRLVIMLSYYHNYRTMENIAFEYGVAKSTICECVKWAENIRIKSEEFSLPKNRELVRDTEIEVVLVMRD
;
A
#
# COMPACT_ATOMS: atom_id res chain seq x y z
N ILE A 1 -3.85 -2.08 25.82
CA ILE A 1 -4.99 -2.12 24.87
C ILE A 1 -4.73 -3.25 23.88
N ASN A 2 -5.64 -4.23 23.73
CA ASN A 2 -5.47 -5.31 22.75
C ASN A 2 -6.07 -4.88 21.40
N ASN A 3 -5.22 -4.47 20.45
CA ASN A 3 -5.64 -4.00 19.14
C ASN A 3 -6.21 -5.13 18.26
N VAL A 4 -5.74 -6.37 18.43
CA VAL A 4 -6.21 -7.53 17.67
C VAL A 4 -7.69 -7.80 17.98
N GLU A 5 -8.06 -7.81 19.26
CA GLU A 5 -9.44 -8.02 19.70
C GLU A 5 -10.38 -6.87 19.33
N LYS A 6 -9.85 -5.64 19.19
CA LYS A 6 -10.63 -4.51 18.65
C LYS A 6 -10.91 -4.68 17.17
N ILE A 7 -9.88 -5.02 16.38
CA ILE A 7 -9.99 -5.17 14.92
C ILE A 7 -10.98 -6.27 14.55
N LYS A 8 -10.93 -7.44 15.23
CA LYS A 8 -11.85 -8.56 14.99
C LYS A 8 -13.33 -8.20 15.16
N LYS A 9 -13.64 -7.16 15.94
CA LYS A 9 -15.00 -6.70 16.21
C LYS A 9 -15.48 -5.64 15.23
N LEU A 10 -14.61 -5.12 14.37
CA LEU A 10 -14.97 -4.13 13.36
C LEU A 10 -15.78 -4.79 12.25
N LYS A 11 -16.78 -4.07 11.73
CA LYS A 11 -17.36 -4.38 10.44
C LYS A 11 -16.35 -4.03 9.35
N GLU A 12 -16.46 -4.69 8.20
CA GLU A 12 -15.57 -4.47 7.05
C GLU A 12 -15.52 -2.99 6.62
N GLU A 13 -16.66 -2.31 6.58
CA GLU A 13 -16.74 -0.88 6.23
C GLU A 13 -15.98 0.01 7.23
N ASP A 14 -16.12 -0.28 8.53
CA ASP A 14 -15.42 0.44 9.58
C ASP A 14 -13.92 0.19 9.52
N TYR A 15 -13.51 -1.05 9.25
CA TYR A 15 -12.12 -1.40 9.01
C TYR A 15 -11.56 -0.58 7.84
N GLN A 16 -12.20 -0.61 6.69
CA GLN A 16 -11.74 0.13 5.51
C GLN A 16 -11.66 1.65 5.75
N LYS A 17 -12.57 2.21 6.55
CA LYS A 17 -12.58 3.62 6.91
C LYS A 17 -11.45 3.98 7.90
N ILE A 18 -11.33 3.23 8.99
CA ILE A 18 -10.34 3.47 10.06
C ILE A 18 -8.92 3.34 9.50
N PHE A 19 -8.67 2.31 8.68
CA PHE A 19 -7.36 2.05 8.10
C PHE A 19 -7.11 2.83 6.79
N GLY A 20 -8.01 3.73 6.40
CA GLY A 20 -7.83 4.63 5.26
C GLY A 20 -7.85 3.94 3.89
N ILE A 21 -8.26 2.67 3.81
CA ILE A 21 -8.34 1.88 2.57
C ILE A 21 -9.29 2.54 1.58
N HIS A 22 -10.46 2.99 2.03
CA HIS A 22 -11.45 3.65 1.16
C HIS A 22 -10.89 4.94 0.56
N LYS A 23 -10.22 5.76 1.37
CA LYS A 23 -9.63 7.03 0.94
C LYS A 23 -8.51 6.78 -0.08
N MET A 24 -7.62 5.82 0.19
CA MET A 24 -6.56 5.43 -0.73
C MET A 24 -7.11 4.90 -2.05
N LEU A 25 -8.11 4.02 -2.00
CA LEU A 25 -8.73 3.46 -3.18
C LEU A 25 -9.40 4.55 -4.04
N LYS A 26 -10.07 5.52 -3.41
CA LYS A 26 -10.65 6.68 -4.11
C LYS A 26 -9.59 7.52 -4.82
N LEU A 27 -8.48 7.83 -4.13
CA LEU A 27 -7.34 8.55 -4.70
C LEU A 27 -6.74 7.82 -5.92
N LEU A 28 -6.49 6.52 -5.79
CA LEU A 28 -5.92 5.72 -6.87
C LEU A 28 -6.87 5.59 -8.07
N ASN A 29 -8.18 5.48 -7.84
CA ASN A 29 -9.17 5.46 -8.91
C ASN A 29 -9.22 6.78 -9.67
N GLU A 30 -9.13 7.92 -8.97
CA GLU A 30 -9.10 9.21 -9.63
C GLU A 30 -7.84 9.40 -10.49
N ALA A 31 -6.67 9.02 -9.95
CA ALA A 31 -5.43 9.05 -10.71
C ALA A 31 -5.45 8.10 -11.92
N TYR A 32 -6.10 6.93 -11.78
CA TYR A 32 -6.32 6.01 -12.88
C TYR A 32 -7.22 6.60 -13.96
N ARG A 33 -8.35 7.21 -13.57
CA ARG A 33 -9.31 7.89 -14.47
C ARG A 33 -8.64 9.01 -15.26
N ILE A 34 -7.89 9.89 -14.59
CA ILE A 34 -7.15 10.98 -15.25
C ILE A 34 -6.11 10.42 -16.24
N GLY A 35 -5.42 9.34 -15.88
CA GLY A 35 -4.46 8.68 -16.76
C GLY A 35 -5.11 8.09 -18.02
N HIS A 36 -6.29 7.50 -17.87
CA HIS A 36 -7.09 6.96 -18.97
C HIS A 36 -7.58 8.02 -19.94
N LEU A 37 -8.07 9.15 -19.42
CA LEU A 37 -8.47 10.29 -20.24
C LEU A 37 -7.31 10.86 -21.09
N ARG A 38 -6.06 10.61 -20.69
CA ARG A 38 -4.85 11.00 -21.42
C ARG A 38 -4.35 9.92 -22.39
N GLY A 39 -5.16 8.90 -22.69
CA GLY A 39 -4.84 7.85 -23.66
C GLY A 39 -3.90 6.75 -23.15
N ARG A 40 -3.71 6.60 -21.83
CA ARG A 40 -2.93 5.46 -21.31
C ARG A 40 -3.71 4.15 -21.51
N HIS A 41 -3.01 3.12 -21.98
CA HIS A 41 -3.61 1.80 -22.11
C HIS A 41 -4.11 1.23 -20.76
N PRO A 42 -5.27 0.54 -20.77
CA PRO A 42 -5.74 -0.21 -19.60
C PRO A 42 -4.70 -1.25 -19.21
N ARG A 43 -4.36 -1.31 -17.91
CA ARG A 43 -3.45 -2.36 -17.43
C ARG A 43 -4.24 -3.61 -17.03
N LYS A 44 -3.57 -4.76 -17.08
CA LYS A 44 -4.14 -6.08 -16.73
C LYS A 44 -4.71 -6.15 -15.30
N LEU A 45 -4.13 -5.39 -14.36
CA LEU A 45 -4.56 -5.39 -12.95
C LEU A 45 -5.46 -4.19 -12.64
N SER A 46 -6.57 -4.47 -11.95
CA SER A 46 -7.52 -3.48 -11.44
C SER A 46 -6.86 -2.53 -10.42
N VAL A 47 -7.48 -1.37 -10.19
CA VAL A 47 -6.97 -0.40 -9.19
C VAL A 47 -6.94 -1.02 -7.79
N LEU A 48 -7.97 -1.79 -7.42
CA LEU A 48 -8.01 -2.53 -6.16
C LEU A 48 -6.85 -3.52 -6.04
N ASN A 49 -6.57 -4.31 -7.08
CA ASN A 49 -5.46 -5.26 -7.05
C ASN A 49 -4.12 -4.55 -6.86
N ARG A 50 -3.92 -3.38 -7.47
CA ARG A 50 -2.68 -2.60 -7.27
C ARG A 50 -2.54 -2.08 -5.85
N LEU A 51 -3.65 -1.67 -5.23
CA LEU A 51 -3.65 -1.30 -3.81
C LEU A 51 -3.27 -2.49 -2.93
N VAL A 52 -3.89 -3.65 -3.15
CA VAL A 52 -3.58 -4.90 -2.40
C VAL A 52 -2.12 -5.32 -2.59
N ILE A 53 -1.58 -5.20 -3.81
CA ILE A 53 -0.17 -5.48 -4.10
C ILE A 53 0.75 -4.52 -3.33
N MET A 54 0.48 -3.21 -3.37
CA MET A 54 1.25 -2.21 -2.62
C MET A 54 1.23 -2.51 -1.12
N LEU A 55 0.05 -2.80 -0.56
CA LEU A 55 -0.09 -3.10 0.86
C LEU A 55 0.61 -4.41 1.24
N SER A 56 0.53 -5.44 0.39
CA SER A 56 1.23 -6.71 0.61
C SER A 56 2.75 -6.53 0.64
N TYR A 57 3.28 -5.66 -0.21
CA TYR A 57 4.71 -5.34 -0.26
C TYR A 57 5.16 -4.53 0.97
N TYR A 58 4.47 -3.43 1.31
CA TYR A 58 4.92 -2.53 2.39
C TYR A 58 4.52 -2.97 3.80
N HIS A 59 3.36 -3.60 3.99
CA HIS A 59 2.85 -3.93 5.32
C HIS A 59 3.02 -5.40 5.69
N ASN A 60 2.95 -6.30 4.72
CA ASN A 60 3.06 -7.74 4.97
C ASN A 60 4.47 -8.27 4.66
N TYR A 61 5.41 -7.39 4.27
CA TYR A 61 6.79 -7.72 3.91
C TYR A 61 6.92 -8.86 2.88
N ARG A 62 5.92 -9.03 2.02
CA ARG A 62 5.95 -10.06 0.98
C ARG A 62 6.89 -9.64 -0.14
N THR A 63 7.74 -10.56 -0.59
CA THR A 63 8.61 -10.30 -1.75
C THR A 63 7.80 -10.08 -3.02
N MET A 64 8.33 -9.28 -3.95
CA MET A 64 7.65 -9.07 -5.23
C MET A 64 7.51 -10.37 -6.02
N GLU A 65 8.44 -11.30 -5.88
CA GLU A 65 8.43 -12.65 -6.45
C GLU A 65 7.26 -13.48 -5.93
N ASN A 66 7.03 -13.47 -4.61
CA ASN A 66 5.89 -14.16 -4.00
C ASN A 66 4.56 -13.58 -4.52
N ILE A 67 4.44 -12.25 -4.53
CA ILE A 67 3.23 -11.59 -5.04
C ILE A 67 3.03 -11.89 -6.54
N ALA A 68 4.11 -11.88 -7.34
CA ALA A 68 4.06 -12.18 -8.76
C ALA A 68 3.60 -13.61 -9.04
N PHE A 69 4.09 -14.57 -8.25
CA PHE A 69 3.66 -15.96 -8.30
C PHE A 69 2.16 -16.11 -8.03
N GLU A 70 1.65 -15.53 -6.94
CA GLU A 70 0.22 -15.61 -6.60
C GLU A 70 -0.70 -14.96 -7.65
N TYR A 71 -0.28 -13.85 -8.24
CA TYR A 71 -1.06 -13.15 -9.25
C TYR A 71 -0.86 -13.71 -10.68
N GLY A 72 0.05 -14.68 -10.87
CA GLY A 72 0.35 -15.25 -12.18
C GLY A 72 0.90 -14.23 -13.19
N VAL A 73 1.68 -13.26 -12.73
CA VAL A 73 2.25 -12.18 -13.57
C VAL A 73 3.76 -12.08 -13.39
N ALA A 74 4.43 -11.34 -14.27
CA ALA A 74 5.86 -11.08 -14.10
C ALA A 74 6.12 -10.16 -12.88
N LYS A 75 7.27 -10.36 -12.22
CA LYS A 75 7.77 -9.46 -11.16
C LYS A 75 7.78 -7.99 -11.58
N SER A 76 8.10 -7.70 -12.85
CA SER A 76 8.08 -6.35 -13.39
C SER A 76 6.69 -5.70 -13.31
N THR A 77 5.62 -6.47 -13.54
CA THR A 77 4.24 -6.00 -13.39
C THR A 77 3.95 -5.61 -11.94
N ILE A 78 4.41 -6.42 -10.97
CA ILE A 78 4.28 -6.09 -9.54
C ILE A 78 5.06 -4.82 -9.20
N CYS A 79 6.32 -4.72 -9.64
CA CYS A 79 7.16 -3.53 -9.44
C CYS A 79 6.50 -2.25 -9.99
N GLU A 80 5.94 -2.30 -11.19
CA GLU A 80 5.21 -1.19 -11.79
C GLU A 80 3.92 -0.82 -11.04
N CYS A 81 3.25 -1.81 -10.43
CA CYS A 81 2.05 -1.57 -9.62
C CYS A 81 2.41 -0.87 -8.30
N VAL A 82 3.43 -1.36 -7.60
CA VAL A 82 3.95 -0.75 -6.36
C VAL A 82 4.40 0.67 -6.64
N LYS A 83 5.28 0.88 -7.64
CA LYS A 83 5.75 2.20 -8.03
C LYS A 83 4.62 3.15 -8.41
N TRP A 84 3.62 2.67 -9.15
CA TRP A 84 2.50 3.50 -9.56
C TRP A 84 1.66 3.98 -8.36
N ALA A 85 1.30 3.06 -7.45
CA ALA A 85 0.49 3.39 -6.28
C ALA A 85 1.27 4.29 -5.30
N GLU A 86 2.55 3.98 -5.06
CA GLU A 86 3.43 4.79 -4.21
C GLU A 86 3.58 6.22 -4.73
N ASN A 87 3.81 6.38 -6.04
CA ASN A 87 3.95 7.72 -6.64
C ASN A 87 2.67 8.56 -6.49
N ILE A 88 1.49 7.95 -6.59
CA ILE A 88 0.23 8.67 -6.36
C ILE A 88 0.10 9.04 -4.89
N ARG A 89 0.41 8.12 -3.97
CA ARG A 89 0.38 8.34 -2.53
C ARG A 89 1.29 9.49 -2.10
N ILE A 90 2.52 9.55 -2.62
CA ILE A 90 3.48 10.61 -2.30
C ILE A 90 2.98 11.96 -2.81
N LYS A 91 2.45 12.00 -4.04
CA LYS A 91 1.97 13.23 -4.68
C LYS A 91 0.68 13.78 -4.08
N SER A 92 -0.11 12.97 -3.39
CA SER A 92 -1.39 13.44 -2.85
C SER A 92 -1.22 14.31 -1.61
N GLU A 93 -0.03 14.34 -0.99
CA GLU A 93 0.30 14.98 0.29
C GLU A 93 -0.49 14.45 1.51
N GLU A 94 -1.74 14.05 1.33
CA GLU A 94 -2.67 13.46 2.30
C GLU A 94 -2.18 12.16 2.96
N PHE A 95 -1.27 11.44 2.30
CA PHE A 95 -0.62 10.23 2.81
C PHE A 95 0.90 10.38 2.83
N SER A 96 1.41 11.60 2.64
CA SER A 96 2.82 11.87 2.73
C SER A 96 3.26 11.80 4.19
N LEU A 97 4.47 11.27 4.41
CA LEU A 97 5.09 11.38 5.71
C LEU A 97 5.54 12.83 5.94
N PRO A 98 5.57 13.28 7.19
CA PRO A 98 6.24 14.53 7.57
C PRO A 98 7.65 14.59 6.97
N LYS A 99 8.12 15.79 6.62
CA LYS A 99 9.45 15.93 6.00
C LYS A 99 10.53 15.47 6.99
N ASN A 100 11.63 14.92 6.50
CA ASN A 100 12.72 14.36 7.34
C ASN A 100 13.16 15.26 8.51
N ARG A 101 13.11 16.59 8.38
CA ARG A 101 13.48 17.52 9.46
C ARG A 101 12.55 17.45 10.69
N GLU A 102 11.32 16.97 10.51
CA GLU A 102 10.32 16.77 11.57
C GLU A 102 10.37 15.34 12.15
N LEU A 103 11.00 14.39 11.44
CA LEU A 103 11.12 12.98 11.84
C LEU A 103 12.32 12.73 12.77
N VAL A 104 13.26 13.67 12.88
CA VAL A 104 14.43 13.59 13.79
C VAL A 104 14.03 14.03 15.20
N ARG A 105 13.20 13.22 15.86
CA ARG A 105 13.08 13.20 17.32
C ARG A 105 13.47 11.80 17.80
N ASP A 106 14.46 11.75 18.69
CA ASP A 106 15.12 10.57 19.24
C ASP A 106 14.19 9.36 19.40
N THR A 107 14.23 8.47 18.41
CA THR A 107 13.76 7.10 18.61
C THR A 107 14.96 6.21 18.37
N GLU A 108 15.65 5.83 19.45
CA GLU A 108 16.58 4.71 19.42
C GLU A 108 15.76 3.46 19.10
N ILE A 109 15.76 3.04 17.83
CA ILE A 109 15.12 1.80 17.42
C ILE A 109 16.08 0.67 17.79
N GLU A 110 15.81 0.01 18.92
CA GLU A 110 16.50 -1.23 19.29
C GLU A 110 16.00 -2.37 18.40
N VAL A 111 16.84 -2.79 17.44
CA VAL A 111 16.53 -3.91 16.54
C VAL A 111 16.95 -5.21 17.20
N VAL A 112 16.00 -5.93 17.79
CA VAL A 112 16.24 -7.29 18.31
C VAL A 112 15.98 -8.30 17.20
N LEU A 113 17.04 -8.94 16.71
CA LEU A 113 16.96 -10.08 15.78
C LEU A 113 16.67 -11.35 16.58
N VAL A 114 15.44 -11.86 16.47
CA VAL A 114 15.10 -13.20 16.96
C VAL A 114 15.31 -14.19 15.83
N MET A 115 16.41 -14.94 15.87
CA MET A 115 16.58 -16.14 15.06
C MET A 115 15.82 -17.29 15.73
N ARG A 116 14.99 -18.00 14.97
CA ARG A 116 14.44 -19.29 15.38
C ARG A 116 15.34 -20.38 14.81
N ASP A 117 15.82 -21.24 15.71
CA ASP A 117 16.54 -22.48 15.40
C ASP A 117 15.64 -23.51 14.69
#